data_AF-X0ZZI9-F1
#
_entry.id   AF-X0ZZI9-F1
#
_cell.length_a   1.000
_cell.length_b   1.000
_cell.length_c   1.000
_cell.angle_alpha   90.00
_cell.angle_beta   90.00
_cell.angle_gamma   90.00
#
_symmetry.space_group_name_H-M   'P 1'
#
loop_
_entity.id
_entity.type
_entity.pdbx_description
1 polymer ?
#
loop_
_entity_poly.entity_id
_entity_poly.type
_entity_poly.pdbx_seq_one_letter_code
_entity_poly.pdbx_strand_id
1 'polypeptide(L)'
;MVKGKPNTAKRFVKALIEAEDYIKENNEEAMEFIKDKFNYEQEFMDSILPEQEFTIVFPQVLLGILEDQARWRIDNNLTEATEVPNYLNFIYLDALEEVKPEAVTIIR
;
A
#
# COMPACT_ATOMS: atom_id res chain seq x y z
N MET A 1 11.59 -12.09 -7.86
CA MET A 1 12.40 -10.85 -7.74
C MET A 1 12.59 -10.41 -6.28
N VAL A 2 11.55 -10.41 -5.43
CA VAL A 2 11.66 -10.07 -3.99
C VAL A 2 12.11 -11.26 -3.11
N LYS A 3 11.57 -12.47 -3.34
CA LYS A 3 11.93 -13.69 -2.59
C LYS A 3 13.43 -14.03 -2.59
N GLY A 4 14.18 -13.60 -3.59
CA GLY A 4 15.64 -13.79 -3.67
C GLY A 4 16.46 -12.75 -2.89
N LYS A 5 15.82 -11.74 -2.29
CA LYS A 5 16.46 -10.64 -1.54
C LYS A 5 15.66 -10.28 -0.26
N PRO A 6 15.38 -11.25 0.63
CA PRO A 6 14.49 -11.03 1.79
C PRO A 6 14.99 -9.93 2.72
N ASN A 7 16.30 -9.84 2.97
CA ASN A 7 16.88 -8.79 3.80
C ASN A 7 16.72 -7.39 3.21
N THR A 8 16.77 -7.25 1.88
CA THR A 8 16.52 -5.97 1.21
C THR A 8 15.05 -5.58 1.34
N ALA A 9 14.15 -6.54 1.16
CA ALA A 9 12.71 -6.32 1.33
C ALA A 9 12.38 -5.88 2.76
N LYS A 10 12.93 -6.56 3.76
CA LYS A 10 12.77 -6.20 5.18
C LYS A 10 13.26 -4.79 5.48
N ARG A 11 14.46 -4.43 5.02
CA ARG A 11 14.99 -3.06 5.22
C ARG A 11 14.12 -1.99 4.57
N PHE A 12 13.57 -2.29 3.39
CA PHE A 12 12.67 -1.38 2.69
C PHE A 12 11.35 -1.20 3.44
N VAL A 13 10.70 -2.30 3.86
CA VAL A 13 9.47 -2.24 4.67
C VAL A 13 9.71 -1.50 5.97
N LYS A 14 10.84 -1.74 6.65
CA LYS A 14 11.19 -0.99 7.87
C LYS A 14 11.26 0.53 7.62
N ALA A 15 11.89 0.96 6.52
CA ALA A 15 11.95 2.38 6.16
C ALA A 15 10.55 2.97 5.86
N LEU A 16 9.63 2.18 5.31
CA LEU A 16 8.24 2.62 5.11
C LEU A 16 7.49 2.76 6.43
N ILE A 17 7.71 1.86 7.40
CA ILE A 17 7.13 1.98 8.75
C ILE A 17 7.69 3.23 9.45
N GLU A 18 9.00 3.47 9.38
CA GLU A 18 9.61 4.70 9.92
C GLU A 18 9.01 5.97 9.29
N ALA A 19 8.67 5.94 7.99
CA ALA A 19 7.99 7.05 7.32
C ALA A 19 6.51 7.19 7.73
N GLU A 20 5.79 6.09 7.91
CA GLU A 20 4.42 6.09 8.47
C GLU A 20 4.41 6.75 9.85
N ASP A 21 5.31 6.33 10.75
CA ASP A 21 5.41 6.87 12.10
C ASP A 21 5.76 8.37 12.07
N TYR A 22 6.68 8.77 11.20
CA TYR A 22 7.04 10.18 11.03
C TYR A 22 5.82 11.04 10.62
N ILE A 23 5.02 10.58 9.66
CA ILE A 23 3.82 11.31 9.21
C ILE A 23 2.79 11.42 10.33
N LYS A 24 2.65 10.39 11.17
CA LYS A 24 1.72 10.38 12.31
C LYS A 24 2.16 11.36 13.41
N GLU A 25 3.45 11.41 13.69
CA GLU A 25 4.02 12.27 14.74
C GLU A 25 4.19 13.73 14.27
N ASN A 26 4.42 13.97 12.98
CA ASN A 26 4.79 15.27 12.41
C ASN A 26 3.91 15.64 11.21
N ASN A 27 2.59 15.47 11.33
CA ASN A 27 1.67 15.59 10.20
C ASN A 27 1.79 16.92 9.43
N GLU A 28 1.77 18.06 10.13
CA GLU A 28 1.86 19.38 9.49
C GLU A 28 3.14 19.54 8.67
N GLU A 29 4.30 19.21 9.26
CA GLU A 29 5.60 19.29 8.59
C GLU A 29 5.68 18.33 7.41
N ALA A 30 5.20 17.09 7.58
CA ALA A 30 5.19 16.10 6.52
C ALA A 30 4.30 16.52 5.34
N MET A 31 3.13 17.10 5.62
CA MET A 31 2.21 17.58 4.58
C MET A 31 2.72 18.85 3.89
N GLU A 32 3.39 19.75 4.62
CA GLU A 32 4.08 20.91 4.03
C GLU A 32 5.19 20.45 3.08
N PHE A 33 6.02 19.49 3.50
CA PHE A 33 7.02 18.87 2.63
C PHE A 33 6.41 18.25 1.37
N ILE A 34 5.32 17.49 1.49
CA ILE A 34 4.62 16.88 0.34
C ILE A 34 4.08 17.96 -0.59
N LYS A 35 3.44 18.99 -0.04
CA LYS A 35 2.90 20.11 -0.81
C LYS A 35 3.99 20.76 -1.65
N ASP A 36 5.11 21.11 -1.02
CA ASP A 36 6.23 21.79 -1.68
C ASP A 36 6.93 20.86 -2.68
N LYS A 37 7.12 19.59 -2.32
CA LYS A 37 7.80 18.60 -3.16
C LYS A 37 7.10 18.37 -4.49
N PHE A 38 5.76 18.37 -4.47
CA PHE A 38 4.93 18.12 -5.64
C PHE A 38 4.29 19.39 -6.22
N ASN A 39 4.59 20.56 -5.65
CA ASN A 39 4.04 21.85 -6.03
C ASN A 39 2.50 21.83 -6.06
N TYR A 40 1.90 21.30 -4.99
CA TYR A 40 0.46 21.31 -4.80
C TYR A 40 -0.01 22.64 -4.22
N GLU A 41 -1.17 23.09 -4.66
CA GLU A 41 -1.83 24.24 -4.06
C GLU A 41 -2.41 23.88 -2.70
N GLN A 42 -2.44 24.84 -1.77
CA GLN A 42 -2.98 24.60 -0.42
C GLN A 42 -4.44 24.13 -0.47
N GLU A 43 -5.26 24.75 -1.32
CA GLU A 43 -6.67 24.38 -1.50
C GLU A 43 -6.84 22.92 -1.95
N PHE A 44 -5.94 22.42 -2.80
CA PHE A 44 -5.95 21.02 -3.20
C PHE A 44 -5.60 20.10 -2.03
N MET A 45 -4.56 20.44 -1.26
CA MET A 45 -4.18 19.66 -0.07
C MET A 45 -5.34 19.60 0.93
N ASP A 46 -5.96 20.74 1.23
CA ASP A 46 -7.08 20.83 2.17
C ASP A 46 -8.28 19.97 1.74
N SER A 47 -8.47 19.77 0.43
CA SER A 47 -9.54 18.93 -0.12
C SER A 47 -9.30 17.42 0.01
N ILE A 48 -8.05 16.96 -0.01
CA ILE A 48 -7.72 15.53 -0.04
C ILE A 48 -7.26 15.00 1.32
N LEU A 49 -6.55 15.82 2.10
CA LEU A 49 -5.89 15.40 3.35
C LEU A 49 -6.85 14.83 4.41
N PRO A 50 -8.06 15.38 4.63
CA PRO A 50 -8.99 14.84 5.62
C PRO A 50 -9.40 13.38 5.38
N GLU A 51 -9.30 12.91 4.13
CA GLU A 51 -9.67 11.55 3.72
C GLU A 51 -8.47 10.61 3.55
N GLN A 52 -7.23 11.09 3.75
CA GLN A 52 -6.04 10.25 3.59
C GLN A 52 -5.60 9.60 4.91
N GLU A 53 -5.37 8.30 4.84
CA GLU A 53 -4.66 7.56 5.89
C GLU A 53 -3.38 6.96 5.29
N PHE A 54 -2.23 7.35 5.83
CA PHE A 54 -0.94 6.78 5.44
C PHE A 54 -0.62 5.62 6.36
N THR A 55 -1.00 4.41 5.96
CA THR A 55 -0.79 3.19 6.76
C THR A 55 -0.34 2.03 5.88
N ILE A 56 0.73 1.34 6.28
CA ILE A 56 1.30 0.17 5.62
C ILE A 56 0.68 -1.10 6.21
N VAL A 57 -0.25 -1.71 5.49
CA VAL A 57 -0.99 -2.91 5.91
C VAL A 57 -1.23 -3.87 4.77
N PHE A 58 -1.36 -5.16 5.10
CA PHE A 58 -1.90 -6.19 4.23
C PHE A 58 -3.18 -6.77 4.84
N PRO A 59 -4.32 -6.08 4.67
CA PRO A 59 -5.59 -6.53 5.23
C PRO A 59 -6.22 -7.63 4.36
N GLN A 60 -6.96 -8.57 4.96
CA GLN A 60 -7.67 -9.63 4.24
C GLN A 60 -8.58 -9.10 3.11
N VAL A 61 -9.22 -7.95 3.33
CA VAL A 61 -10.12 -7.31 2.34
C VAL A 61 -9.42 -6.92 1.04
N LEU A 62 -8.09 -6.71 1.07
CA LEU A 62 -7.30 -6.35 -0.12
C LEU A 62 -7.46 -7.40 -1.23
N LEU A 63 -7.50 -8.68 -0.88
CA LEU A 63 -7.65 -9.76 -1.85
C LEU A 63 -8.99 -9.66 -2.58
N GLY A 64 -10.09 -9.44 -1.84
CA GLY A 64 -11.41 -9.24 -2.42
C GLY A 64 -11.45 -8.03 -3.34
N ILE A 65 -10.86 -6.90 -2.92
CA ILE A 65 -10.76 -5.69 -3.76
C ILE A 65 -10.02 -5.99 -5.08
N LEU A 66 -8.88 -6.69 -5.02
CA LEU A 66 -8.11 -7.03 -6.21
C LEU A 66 -8.87 -8.00 -7.13
N GLU A 67 -9.56 -8.98 -6.57
CA GLU A 67 -10.40 -9.93 -7.31
C GLU A 67 -11.58 -9.25 -7.99
N ASP A 68 -12.24 -8.31 -7.31
CA ASP A 68 -13.35 -7.53 -7.87
C ASP A 68 -12.87 -6.62 -9.01
N GLN A 69 -11.71 -5.97 -8.83
CA GLN A 69 -11.09 -5.18 -9.89
C GLN A 69 -10.71 -6.03 -11.10
N ALA A 70 -10.14 -7.22 -10.87
CA ALA A 70 -9.82 -8.16 -11.94
C ALA A 70 -11.07 -8.58 -12.71
N ARG A 71 -12.13 -8.97 -11.99
CA ARG A 71 -13.41 -9.38 -12.57
C ARG A 71 -14.02 -8.26 -13.41
N TRP A 72 -14.08 -7.05 -12.87
CA TRP A 72 -14.58 -5.89 -13.60
C TRP A 72 -13.80 -5.65 -14.89
N ARG A 73 -12.46 -5.75 -14.86
CA ARG A 73 -11.64 -5.60 -16.08
C ARG A 73 -11.91 -6.69 -17.11
N ILE A 74 -12.09 -7.94 -16.69
CA ILE A 74 -12.39 -9.09 -17.56
C ILE A 74 -13.77 -8.91 -18.19
N ASP A 75 -14.78 -8.64 -17.39
CA ASP A 75 -16.19 -8.48 -17.83
C ASP A 75 -16.34 -7.31 -18.82
N ASN A 76 -15.51 -6.28 -18.70
CA ASN A 76 -15.50 -5.12 -19.58
C ASN A 76 -14.51 -5.23 -20.76
N ASN A 77 -13.88 -6.40 -20.97
CA ASN A 77 -12.89 -6.63 -22.04
C ASN A 77 -11.72 -5.61 -22.02
N LEU A 78 -11.30 -5.17 -20.83
CA LEU A 78 -10.17 -4.26 -20.63
C LEU A 78 -8.83 -5.00 -20.44
N THR A 79 -8.83 -6.31 -20.66
CA THR A 79 -7.68 -7.19 -20.59
C THR A 79 -7.93 -8.43 -21.45
N GLU A 80 -6.86 -9.08 -21.90
CA GLU A 80 -6.92 -10.40 -22.57
C GLU A 80 -7.07 -11.56 -21.56
N ALA A 81 -6.90 -11.29 -20.27
CA ALA A 81 -7.12 -12.30 -19.24
C ALA A 81 -8.59 -12.74 -19.22
N THR A 82 -8.82 -14.03 -19.04
CA THR A 82 -10.17 -14.62 -19.00
C THR A 82 -10.55 -15.14 -17.62
N GLU A 83 -9.61 -15.15 -16.67
CA GLU A 83 -9.80 -15.68 -15.33
C GLU A 83 -9.24 -14.72 -14.28
N VAL A 84 -9.91 -14.64 -13.13
CA VAL A 84 -9.44 -13.87 -11.98
C VAL A 84 -8.25 -14.62 -11.35
N PRO A 85 -7.06 -14.00 -11.27
CA PRO A 85 -5.89 -14.66 -10.69
C PRO A 85 -6.01 -14.75 -9.16
N ASN A 86 -5.39 -15.77 -8.58
CA ASN A 86 -5.19 -15.81 -7.13
C ASN A 86 -4.09 -14.82 -6.73
N TYR A 87 -4.49 -13.68 -6.16
CA TYR A 87 -3.60 -12.58 -5.81
C TYR A 87 -2.63 -12.89 -4.66
N LEU A 88 -2.88 -13.90 -3.83
CA LEU A 88 -1.93 -14.34 -2.81
C LEU A 88 -0.57 -14.72 -3.39
N ASN A 89 -0.55 -15.23 -4.63
CA ASN A 89 0.69 -15.62 -5.31
C ASN A 89 1.60 -14.43 -5.69
N PHE A 90 1.06 -13.21 -5.65
CA PHE A 90 1.75 -11.99 -6.06
C PHE A 90 2.18 -11.11 -4.87
N ILE A 91 1.75 -11.45 -3.66
CA ILE A 91 2.03 -10.67 -2.45
C ILE A 91 3.16 -11.35 -1.67
N TYR A 92 4.18 -10.57 -1.31
CA TYR A 92 5.26 -11.01 -0.43
C TYR A 92 5.02 -10.47 0.99
N LEU A 93 4.35 -11.29 1.80
CA LEU A 93 3.90 -10.93 3.14
C LEU A 93 5.02 -10.97 4.18
N ASP A 94 6.00 -11.87 4.02
CA ASP A 94 7.00 -12.21 5.04
C ASP A 94 7.77 -10.98 5.57
N ALA A 95 8.08 -9.99 4.73
CA ALA A 95 8.80 -8.79 5.18
C ALA A 95 7.98 -7.92 6.14
N LEU A 96 6.67 -7.74 5.89
CA LEU A 96 5.82 -6.97 6.78
C LEU A 96 5.46 -7.77 8.03
N GLU A 97 5.22 -9.08 7.89
CA GLU A 97 5.00 -9.96 9.05
C GLU A 97 6.18 -9.93 10.03
N GLU A 98 7.42 -9.89 9.53
CA GLU A 98 8.61 -9.81 10.38
C GLU A 98 8.81 -8.44 11.04
N VAL A 99 8.30 -7.35 10.45
CA VAL A 99 8.54 -5.97 10.92
C VAL A 99 7.38 -5.46 11.78
N LYS A 100 6.15 -5.76 11.38
CA LYS A 100 4.89 -5.28 11.97
C LYS A 100 3.80 -6.35 11.80
N PRO A 101 3.85 -7.46 12.56
CA PRO A 101 2.98 -8.62 12.35
C PRO A 101 1.49 -8.29 12.46
N GLU A 102 1.11 -7.38 13.33
CA GLU A 102 -0.27 -6.92 13.52
C GLU A 102 -0.85 -6.18 12.29
N ALA A 103 0.00 -5.71 11.37
CA ALA A 103 -0.41 -5.06 10.13
C ALA A 103 -0.73 -6.07 9.00
N VAL A 104 -0.59 -7.37 9.26
CA VAL A 104 -0.89 -8.44 8.29
C VAL A 104 -2.06 -9.27 8.80
N THR A 105 -3.20 -9.16 8.14
CA THR A 105 -4.39 -9.97 8.46
C THR A 105 -4.77 -10.94 7.35
N ILE A 106 -4.05 -10.93 6.23
CA ILE A 106 -4.18 -11.93 5.16
C ILE A 106 -3.86 -13.33 5.71
N ILE A 107 -4.80 -14.26 5.51
CA ILE A 107 -4.66 -15.67 5.86
C ILE A 107 -4.23 -16.46 4.61
N ARG A 108 -3.30 -17.40 4.77
CA ARG A 108 -2.74 -18.24 3.70
C ARG A 108 -3.35 -19.64 3.70
#